data_AF-A0AB34J845-F1
#
_entry.id   AF-A0AB34J845-F1
#
_cell.length_a   1.000
_cell.length_b   1.000
_cell.length_c   1.000
_cell.angle_alpha   90.00
_cell.angle_beta   90.00
_cell.angle_gamma   90.00
#
_symmetry.space_group_name_H-M   'P 1'
#
loop_
_entity.id
_entity.type
_entity.pdbx_description
1 polymer ?
#
loop_
_entity_poly.entity_id
_entity_poly.type
_entity_poly.pdbx_seq_one_letter_code
_entity_poly.pdbx_strand_id
1 'polypeptide(L)'
;MPSGAPLLPLATTKVGHGEKERAYVIRQNIVLKTLLGTIVLIGSLGILVCSTTYEVHVQRRNSLVYALEHREEEHASHMRIMRLSTLLQKHLKDEVHDMSILTTYRASLMHAVGEYQARLIEKIGSNCSAAEGLLRQMGGEFDKELDQLIHKLWVDLVKEGKAAQLQLHNITAAIQRELRQDASEASDFDHLMQQAGEDPAMLEQASEHHHVHGAPFGHMHHHGHEGGDAHGAGAEQGADEPLGEGQEEHGAQDDGDDDEDHIAGALEAFFYHLQRNDSTLEVDNETMVQWTRLYDSAQRALQDEEEEADMKRINQNIAELLNHSNPAPPPFNASQYASELDYFTELMYRAKLHPYRAELLWLIGKWMDGEAPFREPLHRVEELIDQNVLQPDVLMVADSDEYADMAAEHYPYDD
;
A
#
# COMPACT_ATOMS: atom_id res chain seq x y z
N MET A 1 -29.48 3.56 103.33
CA MET A 1 -28.67 4.79 103.38
C MET A 1 -28.30 5.20 101.96
N PRO A 2 -28.89 6.27 101.41
CA PRO A 2 -28.47 6.85 100.13
C PRO A 2 -27.67 8.14 100.35
N SER A 3 -26.46 8.24 99.78
CA SER A 3 -25.70 9.51 99.73
C SER A 3 -26.04 10.25 98.44
N GLY A 4 -26.70 11.40 98.58
CA GLY A 4 -27.02 12.31 97.49
C GLY A 4 -25.77 13.02 96.95
N ALA A 5 -25.66 13.04 95.62
CA ALA A 5 -24.75 13.93 94.90
C ALA A 5 -25.28 15.39 94.99
N PRO A 6 -24.44 16.37 95.32
CA PRO A 6 -24.86 17.76 95.40
C PRO A 6 -25.03 18.38 94.00
N LEU A 7 -26.19 19.00 93.80
CA LEU A 7 -26.55 19.85 92.67
C LEU A 7 -25.61 21.07 92.61
N LEU A 8 -24.99 21.28 91.44
CA LEU A 8 -24.21 22.49 91.17
C LEU A 8 -25.14 23.70 91.04
N PRO A 9 -24.79 24.85 91.66
CA PRO A 9 -25.60 26.06 91.60
C PRO A 9 -25.47 26.77 90.24
N LEU A 10 -26.60 26.98 89.59
CA LEU A 10 -26.79 27.93 88.50
C LEU A 10 -26.49 29.35 89.02
N ALA A 11 -25.23 29.78 88.87
CA ALA A 11 -24.84 31.17 89.08
C ALA A 11 -25.37 32.04 87.92
N THR A 12 -26.54 32.65 88.11
CA THR A 12 -27.04 33.71 87.24
C THR A 12 -26.24 34.98 87.49
N THR A 13 -25.14 35.16 86.76
CA THR A 13 -24.41 36.43 86.72
C THR A 13 -25.21 37.45 85.92
N LYS A 14 -25.47 38.61 86.54
CA LYS A 14 -26.18 39.75 85.94
C LYS A 14 -25.24 40.43 84.94
N VAL A 15 -25.23 39.91 83.71
CA VAL A 15 -24.41 40.39 82.58
C VAL A 15 -24.72 41.87 82.31
N GLY A 16 -23.71 42.73 82.43
CA GLY A 16 -23.81 44.17 82.14
C GLY A 16 -24.13 44.43 80.66
N HIS A 17 -24.80 45.54 80.35
CA HIS A 17 -25.27 45.85 78.98
C HIS A 17 -24.16 45.72 77.91
N GLY A 18 -22.91 46.10 78.22
CA GLY A 18 -21.78 45.99 77.30
C GLY A 18 -21.23 44.57 77.08
N GLU A 19 -21.48 43.60 77.97
CA GLU A 19 -21.05 42.22 77.78
C GLU A 19 -21.98 41.44 76.83
N LYS A 20 -23.27 41.81 76.78
CA LYS A 20 -24.22 41.24 75.82
C LYS A 20 -23.89 41.63 74.38
N GLU A 21 -23.48 42.89 74.18
CA GLU A 21 -23.04 43.38 72.86
C GLU A 21 -21.76 42.67 72.40
N ARG A 22 -20.77 42.48 73.29
CA ARG A 22 -19.55 41.72 72.97
C ARG A 22 -19.86 40.26 72.63
N ALA A 23 -20.74 39.61 73.40
CA ALA A 23 -21.16 38.23 73.11
C ALA A 23 -21.88 38.12 71.76
N TYR A 24 -22.68 39.12 71.39
CA TYR A 24 -23.36 39.18 70.10
C TYR A 24 -22.37 39.35 68.94
N VAL A 25 -21.40 40.26 69.06
CA VAL A 25 -20.34 40.46 68.06
C VAL A 25 -19.49 39.20 67.88
N ILE A 26 -19.13 38.50 68.97
CA ILE A 26 -18.38 37.25 68.90
C ILE A 26 -19.19 36.17 68.16
N ARG A 27 -20.50 36.03 68.46
CA ARG A 27 -21.36 35.06 67.77
C ARG A 27 -21.50 35.37 66.29
N GLN A 28 -21.71 36.63 65.91
CA GLN A 28 -21.77 37.04 64.51
C GLN A 28 -20.45 36.76 63.76
N ASN A 29 -19.30 37.03 64.40
CA ASN A 29 -18.00 36.77 63.80
C ASN A 29 -17.75 35.25 63.63
N ILE A 30 -18.17 34.43 64.59
CA ILE A 30 -18.10 32.96 64.45
C ILE A 30 -18.98 32.49 63.29
N VAL A 31 -20.24 32.93 63.20
CA VAL A 31 -21.15 32.55 62.12
C VAL A 31 -20.62 32.97 60.75
N LEU A 32 -20.09 34.20 60.64
CA LEU A 32 -19.50 34.71 59.41
C LEU A 32 -18.28 33.88 59.00
N LYS A 33 -17.39 33.54 59.94
CA LYS A 33 -16.22 32.69 59.68
C LYS A 33 -16.62 31.27 59.26
N THR A 34 -17.63 30.68 59.90
CA THR A 34 -18.13 29.36 59.50
C THR A 34 -18.74 29.39 58.10
N LEU A 35 -19.52 30.43 57.77
CA LEU A 35 -20.15 30.58 56.47
C LEU A 35 -19.10 30.80 55.36
N LEU A 36 -18.10 31.66 55.62
CA LEU A 36 -16.97 31.84 54.71
C LEU A 36 -16.20 30.53 54.51
N GLY A 37 -15.96 29.78 55.59
CA GLY A 37 -15.32 28.46 55.54
C GLY A 37 -16.11 27.46 54.68
N THR A 38 -17.43 27.43 54.79
CA THR A 38 -18.27 26.57 53.94
C THR A 38 -18.26 26.97 52.47
N ILE A 39 -18.25 28.27 52.16
CA ILE A 39 -18.16 28.75 50.76
C ILE A 39 -16.82 28.36 50.14
N VAL A 40 -15.72 28.53 50.88
CA VAL A 40 -14.38 28.13 50.41
C VAL A 40 -14.31 26.62 50.18
N LEU A 41 -14.89 25.82 51.09
CA LEU A 41 -14.92 24.37 50.95
C LEU A 41 -15.73 23.92 49.73
N ILE A 42 -16.94 24.46 49.54
CA ILE A 42 -17.77 24.17 48.36
C ILE A 42 -17.08 24.63 47.08
N GLY A 43 -16.44 25.82 47.09
CA GLY A 43 -15.67 26.32 45.96
C GLY A 43 -14.50 25.41 45.59
N SER A 44 -13.74 24.94 46.57
CA SER A 44 -12.63 24.01 46.35
C SER A 44 -13.09 22.66 45.79
N LEU A 45 -14.23 22.12 46.28
CA LEU A 45 -14.83 20.90 45.73
C LEU A 45 -15.32 21.11 44.29
N GLY A 46 -15.93 22.27 44.00
CA GLY A 46 -16.35 22.62 42.64
C GLY A 46 -15.17 22.69 41.67
N ILE A 47 -14.07 23.33 42.06
CA ILE A 47 -12.84 23.39 41.26
C ILE A 47 -12.28 21.98 41.02
N LEU A 48 -12.26 21.12 42.06
CA LEU A 48 -11.77 19.75 41.95
C LEU A 48 -12.62 18.91 40.99
N VAL A 49 -13.96 19.01 41.08
CA VAL A 49 -14.87 18.35 40.13
C VAL A 49 -14.61 18.85 38.71
N CYS A 50 -14.56 20.17 38.48
CA CYS A 50 -14.27 20.72 37.16
C CYS A 50 -12.92 20.26 36.60
N SER A 51 -11.87 20.20 37.43
CA SER A 51 -10.54 19.73 37.04
C SER A 51 -10.58 18.26 36.61
N THR A 52 -11.23 17.39 37.41
CA THR A 52 -11.35 15.96 37.06
C THR A 52 -12.19 15.73 35.80
N THR A 53 -13.28 16.48 35.60
CA THR A 53 -14.05 16.39 34.35
C THR A 53 -13.25 16.85 33.14
N TYR A 54 -12.41 17.88 33.31
CA TYR A 54 -11.54 18.37 32.24
C TYR A 54 -10.44 17.35 31.91
N GLU A 55 -9.79 16.77 32.91
CA GLU A 55 -8.78 15.71 32.72
C GLU A 55 -9.36 14.49 31.99
N VAL A 56 -10.56 14.03 32.37
CA VAL A 56 -11.24 12.92 31.68
C VAL A 56 -11.53 13.28 30.22
N HIS A 57 -11.99 14.51 29.95
CA HIS A 57 -12.21 14.95 28.57
C HIS A 57 -10.91 15.01 27.75
N VAL A 58 -9.81 15.53 28.34
CA VAL A 58 -8.51 15.58 27.66
C VAL A 58 -7.95 14.18 27.42
N GLN A 59 -8.04 13.28 28.41
CA GLN A 59 -7.62 11.89 28.23
C GLN A 59 -8.43 11.19 27.14
N ARG A 60 -9.75 11.37 27.11
CA ARG A 60 -10.62 10.80 26.07
C ARG A 60 -10.25 11.32 24.68
N ARG A 61 -10.02 12.62 24.55
CA ARG A 61 -9.60 13.22 23.28
C ARG A 61 -8.23 12.69 22.83
N ASN A 62 -7.26 12.59 23.73
CA ASN A 62 -5.94 12.07 23.41
C ASN A 62 -6.00 10.59 23.00
N SER A 63 -6.82 9.76 23.66
CA SER A 63 -7.01 8.37 23.26
C SER A 63 -7.67 8.23 21.88
N LEU A 64 -8.58 9.14 21.53
CA LEU A 64 -9.20 9.16 20.20
C LEU A 64 -8.22 9.60 19.12
N VAL A 65 -7.38 10.59 19.38
CA VAL A 65 -6.32 11.01 18.44
C VAL A 65 -5.34 9.88 18.20
N TYR A 66 -4.89 9.19 19.26
CA TYR A 66 -4.02 8.03 19.12
C TYR A 66 -4.68 6.89 18.34
N ALA A 67 -5.97 6.62 18.59
CA ALA A 67 -6.70 5.61 17.84
C ALA A 67 -6.88 5.98 16.35
N LEU A 68 -7.00 7.28 16.04
CA LEU A 68 -7.10 7.77 14.67
C LEU A 68 -5.77 7.65 13.94
N GLU A 69 -4.66 8.08 14.57
CA GLU A 69 -3.31 7.96 14.02
C GLU A 69 -2.94 6.48 13.78
N HIS A 70 -3.24 5.61 14.74
CA HIS A 70 -3.01 4.17 14.58
C HIS A 70 -3.82 3.58 13.42
N ARG A 71 -5.08 4.01 13.26
CA ARG A 71 -5.93 3.59 12.14
C ARG A 71 -5.40 4.10 10.80
N GLU A 72 -4.88 5.32 10.73
CA GLU A 72 -4.24 5.85 9.52
C GLU A 72 -3.01 5.02 9.14
N GLU A 73 -2.19 4.63 10.12
CA GLU A 73 -1.04 3.73 9.92
C GLU A 73 -1.48 2.34 9.45
N GLU A 74 -2.46 1.73 10.11
CA GLU A 74 -3.02 0.42 9.73
C GLU A 74 -3.59 0.47 8.31
N HIS A 75 -4.40 1.49 8.00
CA HIS A 75 -5.00 1.63 6.68
C HIS A 75 -3.95 1.89 5.58
N ALA A 76 -2.91 2.68 5.87
CA ALA A 76 -1.79 2.87 4.96
C ALA A 76 -1.05 1.55 4.70
N SER A 77 -0.85 0.73 5.74
CA SER A 77 -0.23 -0.59 5.62
C SER A 77 -1.08 -1.55 4.78
N HIS A 78 -2.40 -1.60 5.01
CA HIS A 78 -3.34 -2.42 4.24
C HIS A 78 -3.37 -1.98 2.76
N MET A 79 -3.34 -0.67 2.49
CA MET A 79 -3.27 -0.17 1.11
C MET A 79 -1.98 -0.58 0.39
N ARG A 80 -0.84 -0.66 1.09
CA ARG A 80 0.41 -1.20 0.50
C ARG A 80 0.27 -2.68 0.17
N ILE A 81 -0.25 -3.48 1.11
CA ILE A 81 -0.49 -4.92 0.90
C ILE A 81 -1.45 -5.13 -0.27
N MET A 82 -2.52 -4.34 -0.34
CA MET A 82 -3.49 -4.40 -1.43
C MET A 82 -2.84 -4.05 -2.77
N ARG A 83 -2.01 -3.00 -2.86
CA ARG A 83 -1.27 -2.67 -4.09
C ARG A 83 -0.35 -3.82 -4.51
N LEU A 84 0.43 -4.37 -3.58
CA LEU A 84 1.32 -5.50 -3.87
C LEU A 84 0.54 -6.73 -4.36
N SER A 85 -0.60 -7.00 -3.74
CA SER A 85 -1.49 -8.09 -4.14
C SER A 85 -2.10 -7.89 -5.53
N THR A 86 -2.44 -6.65 -5.91
CA THR A 86 -2.91 -6.33 -7.28
C THR A 86 -1.81 -6.46 -8.32
N LEU A 87 -0.57 -6.09 -7.99
CA LEU A 87 0.59 -6.31 -8.87
C LEU A 87 0.83 -7.80 -9.08
N LEU A 88 0.77 -8.59 -8.01
CA LEU A 88 0.92 -10.04 -8.08
C LEU A 88 -0.22 -10.70 -8.87
N GLN A 89 -1.46 -10.19 -8.72
CA GLN A 89 -2.59 -10.64 -9.55
C GLN A 89 -2.37 -10.33 -11.04
N LYS A 90 -1.78 -9.18 -11.37
CA LYS A 90 -1.41 -8.82 -12.74
C LYS A 90 -0.35 -9.78 -13.29
N HIS A 91 0.73 -10.02 -12.54
CA HIS A 91 1.79 -10.94 -12.95
C HIS A 91 1.27 -12.36 -13.20
N LEU A 92 0.46 -12.90 -12.27
CA LEU A 92 -0.16 -14.21 -12.45
C LEU A 92 -1.13 -14.26 -13.64
N LYS A 93 -1.83 -13.16 -13.95
CA LYS A 93 -2.69 -13.07 -15.13
C LYS A 93 -1.88 -13.12 -16.42
N ASP A 94 -0.72 -12.47 -16.44
CA ASP A 94 0.21 -12.48 -17.57
C ASP A 94 0.80 -13.89 -17.76
N GLU A 95 1.21 -14.58 -16.68
CA GLU A 95 1.64 -15.99 -16.75
C GLU A 95 0.56 -16.93 -17.29
N VAL A 96 -0.70 -16.75 -16.85
CA VAL A 96 -1.84 -17.53 -17.39
C VAL A 96 -2.05 -17.22 -18.88
N HIS A 97 -1.84 -15.97 -19.30
CA HIS A 97 -1.92 -15.58 -20.70
C HIS A 97 -0.81 -16.21 -21.54
N ASP A 98 0.44 -16.18 -21.06
CA ASP A 98 1.60 -16.81 -21.71
C ASP A 98 1.41 -18.32 -21.83
N MET A 99 0.84 -18.94 -20.79
CA MET A 99 0.48 -20.35 -20.85
C MET A 99 -0.55 -20.61 -21.96
N SER A 100 -1.55 -19.74 -22.13
CA SER A 100 -2.54 -19.82 -23.23
C SER A 100 -1.87 -19.75 -24.60
N ILE A 101 -0.86 -18.89 -24.76
CA ILE A 101 -0.08 -18.74 -25.98
C ILE A 101 0.75 -20.01 -26.25
N LEU A 102 1.40 -20.59 -25.24
CA LEU A 102 2.14 -21.85 -25.35
C LEU A 102 1.24 -23.00 -25.80
N THR A 103 -0.02 -23.05 -25.36
CA THR A 103 -1.00 -24.04 -25.84
C THR A 103 -1.23 -23.94 -27.35
N THR A 104 -1.28 -22.70 -27.86
CA THR A 104 -1.50 -22.40 -29.27
C THR A 104 -0.25 -22.72 -30.10
N TYR A 105 0.94 -22.39 -29.60
CA TYR A 105 2.21 -22.77 -30.22
C TYR A 105 2.37 -24.28 -30.33
N ARG A 106 2.00 -25.03 -29.29
CA ARG A 106 2.01 -26.51 -29.34
C ARG A 106 1.12 -27.04 -30.47
N ALA A 107 -0.11 -26.54 -30.58
CA ALA A 107 -1.02 -26.96 -31.65
C ALA A 107 -0.42 -26.66 -33.04
N SER A 108 0.20 -25.49 -33.20
CA SER A 108 0.88 -25.11 -34.44
C SER A 108 2.11 -25.99 -34.74
N LEU A 109 2.90 -26.33 -33.73
CA LEU A 109 4.11 -27.14 -33.90
C LEU A 109 3.75 -28.59 -34.25
N MET A 110 2.74 -29.17 -33.60
CA MET A 110 2.20 -30.49 -33.96
C MET A 110 1.69 -30.51 -35.41
N HIS A 111 1.01 -29.45 -35.85
CA HIS A 111 0.55 -29.33 -37.23
C HIS A 111 1.71 -29.25 -38.22
N ALA A 112 2.73 -28.44 -37.94
CA ALA A 112 3.91 -28.28 -38.79
C ALA A 112 4.74 -29.57 -38.90
N VAL A 113 4.92 -30.30 -37.80
CA VAL A 113 5.59 -31.60 -37.78
C VAL A 113 4.81 -32.62 -38.60
N GLY A 114 3.48 -32.69 -38.42
CA GLY A 114 2.61 -33.57 -39.21
C GLY A 114 2.66 -33.26 -40.71
N GLU A 115 2.67 -31.99 -41.10
CA GLU A 115 2.83 -31.59 -42.50
C GLU A 115 4.21 -31.94 -43.06
N TYR A 116 5.29 -31.71 -42.30
CA TYR A 116 6.64 -32.03 -42.72
C TYR A 116 6.78 -33.53 -42.99
N GLN A 117 6.27 -34.36 -42.09
CA GLN A 117 6.23 -35.82 -42.29
C GLN A 117 5.44 -36.23 -43.52
N ALA A 118 4.25 -35.66 -43.73
CA ALA A 118 3.44 -35.95 -44.91
C ALA A 118 4.22 -35.69 -46.20
N ARG A 119 4.93 -34.54 -46.27
CA ARG A 119 5.80 -34.19 -47.39
C ARG A 119 7.00 -35.12 -47.52
N LEU A 120 7.59 -35.55 -46.41
CA LEU A 120 8.75 -36.44 -46.40
C LEU A 120 8.40 -37.84 -46.90
N ILE A 121 7.24 -38.37 -46.47
CA ILE A 121 6.68 -39.64 -46.95
C ILE A 121 6.40 -39.57 -48.46
N GLU A 122 5.77 -38.49 -48.93
CA GLU A 122 5.49 -38.27 -50.36
C GLU A 122 6.79 -38.22 -51.20
N LYS A 123 7.82 -37.54 -50.70
CA LYS A 123 9.09 -37.36 -51.40
C LYS A 123 9.95 -38.64 -51.42
N ILE A 124 9.94 -39.44 -50.36
CA ILE A 124 10.69 -40.69 -50.28
C ILE A 124 10.05 -41.78 -51.14
N GLY A 125 8.71 -41.88 -51.17
CA GLY A 125 7.98 -42.84 -52.01
C GLY A 125 8.24 -42.67 -53.52
N SER A 126 8.84 -41.55 -53.92
CA SER A 126 9.22 -41.27 -55.31
C SER A 126 10.64 -41.71 -55.69
N ASN A 127 11.57 -42.03 -54.76
CA ASN A 127 13.01 -42.09 -55.11
C ASN A 127 13.92 -43.20 -54.53
N CYS A 128 13.56 -44.06 -53.56
CA CYS A 128 14.45 -45.19 -53.17
C CYS A 128 13.82 -46.22 -52.20
N SER A 129 13.51 -47.45 -52.65
CA SER A 129 12.72 -48.43 -51.88
C SER A 129 13.42 -49.10 -50.68
N ALA A 130 14.76 -49.03 -50.58
CA ALA A 130 15.52 -49.70 -49.50
C ALA A 130 15.92 -48.76 -48.34
N ALA A 131 16.21 -47.49 -48.63
CA ALA A 131 16.45 -46.46 -47.62
C ALA A 131 15.15 -45.97 -46.97
N GLU A 132 14.02 -46.12 -47.68
CA GLU A 132 12.68 -45.74 -47.25
C GLU A 132 12.25 -46.44 -45.96
N GLY A 133 12.52 -47.75 -45.81
CA GLY A 133 12.14 -48.50 -44.60
C GLY A 133 12.84 -48.02 -43.33
N LEU A 134 14.14 -47.73 -43.41
CA LEU A 134 14.94 -47.29 -42.26
C LEU A 134 14.59 -45.85 -41.85
N LEU A 135 14.39 -44.96 -42.83
CA LEU A 135 13.97 -43.57 -42.58
C LEU A 135 12.55 -43.50 -42.00
N ARG A 136 11.64 -44.36 -42.45
CA ARG A 136 10.29 -44.45 -41.87
C ARG A 136 10.32 -44.94 -40.43
N GLN A 137 11.20 -45.90 -40.12
CA GLN A 137 11.35 -46.42 -38.78
C GLN A 137 11.97 -45.38 -37.83
N MET A 138 13.09 -44.75 -38.21
CA MET A 138 13.69 -43.68 -37.40
C MET A 138 12.76 -42.47 -37.26
N GLY A 139 12.03 -42.10 -38.32
CA GLY A 139 11.04 -41.03 -38.25
C GLY A 139 9.90 -41.35 -37.28
N GLY A 140 9.41 -42.59 -37.26
CA GLY A 140 8.40 -43.03 -36.31
C GLY A 140 8.90 -43.11 -34.85
N GLU A 141 10.16 -43.49 -34.63
CA GLU A 141 10.77 -43.48 -33.30
C GLU A 141 10.99 -42.04 -32.80
N PHE A 142 11.51 -41.15 -33.65
CA PHE A 142 11.69 -39.74 -33.33
C PHE A 142 10.37 -39.04 -33.02
N ASP A 143 9.33 -39.28 -33.83
CA ASP A 143 7.98 -38.76 -33.57
C ASP A 143 7.45 -39.19 -32.21
N LYS A 144 7.65 -40.46 -31.87
CA LYS A 144 7.14 -41.01 -30.62
C LYS A 144 7.86 -40.43 -29.41
N GLU A 145 9.17 -40.18 -29.52
CA GLU A 145 9.93 -39.46 -28.49
C GLU A 145 9.50 -37.99 -28.40
N LEU A 146 9.32 -37.31 -29.53
CA LEU A 146 8.88 -35.92 -29.60
C LEU A 146 7.47 -35.76 -28.98
N ASP A 147 6.52 -36.63 -29.34
CA ASP A 147 5.17 -36.67 -28.78
C ASP A 147 5.19 -36.88 -27.27
N GLN A 148 6.04 -37.79 -26.78
CA GLN A 148 6.18 -38.03 -25.35
C GLN A 148 6.74 -36.81 -24.62
N LEU A 149 7.74 -36.13 -25.19
CA LEU A 149 8.38 -34.98 -24.58
C LEU A 149 7.44 -33.76 -24.58
N ILE A 150 6.74 -33.52 -25.68
CA ILE A 150 5.68 -32.49 -25.79
C ILE A 150 4.53 -32.79 -24.84
N HIS A 151 4.10 -34.05 -24.73
CA HIS A 151 3.03 -34.43 -23.81
C HIS A 151 3.43 -34.24 -22.35
N LYS A 152 4.66 -34.62 -21.99
CA LYS A 152 5.18 -34.43 -20.63
C LYS A 152 5.26 -32.95 -20.27
N LEU A 153 5.90 -32.13 -21.12
CA LEU A 153 5.98 -30.68 -20.95
C LEU A 153 4.59 -30.05 -20.79
N TRP A 154 3.61 -30.51 -21.57
CA TRP A 154 2.24 -30.06 -21.48
C TRP A 154 1.57 -30.39 -20.14
N VAL A 155 1.76 -31.61 -19.65
CA VAL A 155 1.18 -32.04 -18.36
C VAL A 155 1.77 -31.21 -17.22
N ASP A 156 3.08 -30.99 -17.24
CA ASP A 156 3.78 -30.17 -16.24
C ASP A 156 3.29 -28.71 -16.30
N LEU A 157 3.20 -28.12 -17.50
CA LEU A 157 2.70 -26.77 -17.71
C LEU A 157 1.24 -26.59 -17.24
N VAL A 158 0.34 -27.52 -17.59
CA VAL A 158 -1.07 -27.47 -17.13
C VAL A 158 -1.18 -27.61 -15.62
N LYS A 159 -0.30 -28.40 -14.99
CA LYS A 159 -0.27 -28.55 -13.54
C LYS A 159 0.16 -27.25 -12.86
N GLU A 160 1.20 -26.60 -13.40
CA GLU A 160 1.72 -25.33 -12.90
C GLU A 160 0.71 -24.20 -13.09
N GLY A 161 0.08 -24.10 -14.26
CA GLY A 161 -0.99 -23.12 -14.49
C GLY A 161 -2.22 -23.28 -13.59
N LYS A 162 -2.59 -24.52 -13.26
CA LYS A 162 -3.66 -24.77 -12.27
C LYS A 162 -3.23 -24.35 -10.86
N ALA A 163 -1.96 -24.54 -10.50
CA ALA A 163 -1.43 -24.10 -9.22
C ALA A 163 -1.41 -22.57 -9.12
N ALA A 164 -0.94 -21.88 -10.17
CA ALA A 164 -0.97 -20.42 -10.28
C ALA A 164 -2.41 -19.86 -10.21
N GLN A 165 -3.35 -20.48 -10.93
CA GLN A 165 -4.77 -20.08 -10.87
C GLN A 165 -5.37 -20.27 -9.48
N LEU A 166 -5.02 -21.35 -8.78
CA LEU A 166 -5.46 -21.59 -7.39
C LEU A 166 -4.87 -20.55 -6.43
N GLN A 167 -3.58 -20.21 -6.58
CA GLN A 167 -2.92 -19.16 -5.80
C GLN A 167 -3.59 -17.81 -6.04
N LEU A 168 -3.88 -17.45 -7.29
CA LEU A 168 -4.59 -16.22 -7.64
C LEU A 168 -5.97 -16.15 -6.97
N HIS A 169 -6.73 -17.25 -6.99
CA HIS A 169 -8.02 -17.32 -6.32
C HIS A 169 -7.88 -17.16 -4.80
N ASN A 170 -6.88 -17.80 -4.18
CA ASN A 170 -6.64 -17.70 -2.74
C ASN A 170 -6.24 -16.27 -2.33
N ILE A 171 -5.39 -15.61 -3.11
CA ILE A 171 -4.98 -14.22 -2.88
C ILE A 171 -6.18 -13.28 -3.04
N THR A 172 -6.97 -13.47 -4.10
CA THR A 172 -8.21 -12.68 -4.31
C THR A 172 -9.17 -12.85 -3.14
N ALA A 173 -9.35 -14.06 -2.64
CA ALA A 173 -10.20 -14.34 -1.48
C ALA A 173 -9.64 -13.74 -0.18
N ALA A 174 -8.31 -13.69 -0.02
CA ALA A 174 -7.65 -13.03 1.11
C ALA A 174 -7.89 -11.52 1.07
N ILE A 175 -7.66 -10.87 -0.08
CA ILE A 175 -7.93 -9.44 -0.28
C ILE A 175 -9.40 -9.11 0.03
N GLN A 176 -10.34 -9.91 -0.50
CA GLN A 176 -11.77 -9.68 -0.22
C GLN A 176 -12.12 -9.85 1.26
N ARG A 177 -11.43 -10.75 1.98
CA ARG A 177 -11.63 -10.92 3.42
C ARG A 177 -11.08 -9.73 4.19
N GLU A 178 -9.89 -9.26 3.84
CA GLU A 178 -9.23 -8.10 4.43
C GLU A 178 -10.05 -6.82 4.19
N LEU A 179 -10.51 -6.56 2.97
CA LEU A 179 -11.40 -5.44 2.65
C LEU A 179 -12.71 -5.45 3.45
N ARG A 180 -13.28 -6.64 3.70
CA ARG A 180 -14.47 -6.77 4.55
C ARG A 180 -14.16 -6.51 6.01
N GLN A 181 -12.98 -6.92 6.47
CA GLN A 181 -12.52 -6.66 7.82
C GLN A 181 -12.31 -5.16 8.01
N ASP A 182 -11.61 -4.48 7.10
CA ASP A 182 -11.44 -3.02 7.11
C ASP A 182 -12.77 -2.28 7.15
N ALA A 183 -13.74 -2.69 6.33
CA ALA A 183 -15.07 -2.10 6.34
C ALA A 183 -15.80 -2.30 7.68
N SER A 184 -15.61 -3.46 8.32
CA SER A 184 -16.18 -3.72 9.65
C SER A 184 -15.49 -2.93 10.75
N GLU A 185 -14.16 -2.82 10.71
CA GLU A 185 -13.36 -2.04 11.67
C GLU A 185 -13.67 -0.54 11.54
N ALA A 186 -13.88 -0.04 10.31
CA ALA A 186 -14.36 1.32 10.06
C ALA A 186 -15.72 1.57 10.74
N SER A 187 -16.67 0.65 10.60
CA SER A 187 -17.98 0.78 11.24
C SER A 187 -17.91 0.69 12.77
N ASP A 188 -17.05 -0.17 13.31
CA ASP A 188 -16.85 -0.31 14.76
C ASP A 188 -16.22 0.96 15.34
N PHE A 189 -15.27 1.56 14.62
CA PHE A 189 -14.66 2.83 14.99
C PHE A 189 -15.68 3.98 14.99
N ASP A 190 -16.51 4.09 13.95
CA ASP A 190 -17.57 5.11 13.88
C ASP A 190 -18.55 4.98 15.05
N HIS A 191 -18.88 3.75 15.43
CA HIS A 191 -19.72 3.49 16.60
C HIS A 191 -19.02 3.88 17.92
N LEU A 192 -17.72 3.61 18.04
CA LEU A 192 -16.90 4.01 19.21
C LEU A 192 -16.81 5.55 19.33
N MET A 193 -16.67 6.24 18.19
CA MET A 193 -16.71 7.70 18.08
C MET A 193 -18.06 8.28 18.51
N GLN A 194 -19.15 7.71 18.03
CA GLN A 194 -20.50 8.12 18.44
C GLN A 194 -20.75 7.89 19.94
N GLN A 195 -20.29 6.76 20.50
CA GLN A 195 -20.31 6.53 21.95
C GLN A 195 -19.41 7.49 22.73
N ALA A 196 -18.37 8.01 22.09
CA ALA A 196 -17.54 9.07 22.64
C ALA A 196 -18.25 10.42 22.71
N GLY A 197 -19.40 10.57 22.06
CA GLY A 197 -20.10 11.85 21.91
C GLY A 197 -19.37 12.81 20.96
N GLU A 198 -18.43 12.29 20.17
CA GLU A 198 -17.71 13.01 19.13
C GLU A 198 -18.41 12.69 17.80
N ASP A 199 -18.57 13.71 16.96
CA ASP A 199 -19.12 13.54 15.61
C ASP A 199 -17.97 13.12 14.68
N PRO A 200 -18.01 11.92 14.06
CA PRO A 200 -16.94 11.46 13.17
C PRO A 200 -16.66 12.46 12.03
N ALA A 201 -17.69 13.15 11.52
CA ALA A 201 -17.55 14.14 10.46
C ALA A 201 -16.73 15.39 10.87
N MET A 202 -16.70 15.72 12.16
CA MET A 202 -15.94 16.87 12.67
C MET A 202 -14.44 16.61 12.74
N LEU A 203 -14.03 15.35 12.92
CA LEU A 203 -12.63 14.96 12.99
C LEU A 203 -12.03 14.77 11.61
N GLU A 204 -12.79 14.25 10.66
CA GLU A 204 -12.40 14.16 9.24
C GLU A 204 -12.12 15.56 8.66
N GLN A 205 -12.96 16.56 8.99
CA GLN A 205 -12.70 17.96 8.63
C GLN A 205 -11.45 18.56 9.32
N ALA A 206 -11.12 18.10 10.52
CA ALA A 206 -9.98 18.59 11.28
C ALA A 206 -8.65 17.96 10.79
N SER A 207 -8.67 16.69 10.36
CA SER A 207 -7.51 16.03 9.74
C SER A 207 -7.24 16.59 8.34
N GLU A 208 -8.27 16.82 7.52
CA GLU A 208 -8.15 17.48 6.21
C GLU A 208 -7.49 18.86 6.36
N HIS A 209 -7.86 19.64 7.38
CA HIS A 209 -7.28 20.96 7.61
C HIS A 209 -5.80 20.92 8.04
N HIS A 210 -5.32 19.82 8.62
CA HIS A 210 -3.92 19.65 8.99
C HIS A 210 -3.04 19.21 7.79
N HIS A 211 -3.64 18.64 6.75
CA HIS A 211 -2.96 18.22 5.51
C HIS A 211 -2.85 19.31 4.43
N VAL A 212 -3.54 20.45 4.55
CA VAL A 212 -3.49 21.54 3.54
C VAL A 212 -2.10 22.21 3.40
N HIS A 213 -1.13 21.89 4.26
CA HIS A 213 0.27 22.36 4.12
C HIS A 213 1.27 21.29 3.65
N GLY A 214 0.85 20.08 3.30
CA GLY A 214 1.74 19.05 2.74
C GLY A 214 1.02 18.17 1.72
N ALA A 215 1.28 18.44 0.43
CA ALA A 215 0.97 17.64 -0.77
C ALA A 215 -0.49 17.12 -0.97
N PRO A 216 -1.05 17.21 -2.19
CA PRO A 216 -2.42 16.80 -2.43
C PRO A 216 -2.52 15.28 -2.57
N PHE A 217 -2.90 14.57 -1.49
CA PHE A 217 -3.44 13.23 -1.61
C PHE A 217 -4.95 13.33 -1.85
N GLY A 218 -5.40 12.81 -3.00
CA GLY A 218 -6.81 12.75 -3.34
C GLY A 218 -7.56 11.78 -2.43
N HIS A 219 -8.42 12.32 -1.57
CA HIS A 219 -9.46 11.58 -0.89
C HIS A 219 -10.46 11.01 -1.92
N MET A 220 -10.47 9.69 -2.10
CA MET A 220 -11.55 8.97 -2.79
C MET A 220 -12.71 8.82 -1.81
N HIS A 221 -13.71 9.71 -1.90
CA HIS A 221 -14.99 9.49 -1.22
C HIS A 221 -15.79 8.40 -1.94
N HIS A 222 -15.85 7.21 -1.36
CA HIS A 222 -16.82 6.18 -1.74
C HIS A 222 -18.18 6.48 -1.08
N HIS A 223 -19.04 7.24 -1.76
CA HIS A 223 -20.47 7.25 -1.46
C HIS A 223 -21.13 6.02 -2.08
N GLY A 224 -21.31 4.96 -1.30
CA GLY A 224 -22.11 3.80 -1.67
C GLY A 224 -23.24 3.58 -0.67
N HIS A 225 -24.36 4.29 -0.81
CA HIS A 225 -25.59 4.00 -0.07
C HIS A 225 -26.64 3.35 -0.98
N GLU A 226 -26.87 2.07 -0.71
CA GLU A 226 -28.09 1.27 -0.76
C GLU A 226 -29.10 1.38 -1.93
N GLY A 227 -29.43 0.20 -2.47
CA GLY A 227 -30.70 -0.04 -3.14
C GLY A 227 -30.76 -1.36 -3.90
N GLY A 228 -30.58 -2.50 -3.24
CA GLY A 228 -30.60 -3.81 -3.90
C GLY A 228 -31.02 -4.97 -3.00
N ASP A 229 -32.29 -4.99 -2.60
CA ASP A 229 -32.93 -6.16 -2.00
C ASP A 229 -32.90 -7.35 -2.99
N ALA A 230 -32.14 -8.38 -2.66
CA ALA A 230 -32.25 -9.68 -3.32
C ALA A 230 -32.19 -10.82 -2.29
N HIS A 231 -33.37 -11.33 -1.97
CA HIS A 231 -33.59 -12.62 -1.33
C HIS A 231 -32.89 -13.76 -2.09
N GLY A 232 -32.23 -14.66 -1.37
CA GLY A 232 -31.71 -15.91 -1.93
C GLY A 232 -31.23 -16.88 -0.87
N ALA A 233 -32.16 -17.68 -0.34
CA ALA A 233 -31.89 -18.77 0.58
C ALA A 233 -31.07 -19.89 -0.07
N GLY A 234 -30.16 -20.51 0.69
CA GLY A 234 -29.42 -21.69 0.26
C GLY A 234 -28.44 -22.17 1.32
N ALA A 235 -28.98 -22.83 2.35
CA ALA A 235 -28.19 -23.55 3.34
C ALA A 235 -27.59 -24.81 2.71
N GLU A 236 -26.27 -24.98 2.79
CA GLU A 236 -25.64 -26.30 2.77
C GLU A 236 -24.61 -26.40 3.90
N GLN A 237 -24.94 -27.30 4.83
CA GLN A 237 -24.08 -27.82 5.87
C GLN A 237 -23.03 -28.73 5.24
N GLY A 238 -21.77 -28.53 5.56
CA GLY A 238 -20.66 -29.35 5.07
C GLY A 238 -19.55 -29.48 6.12
N ALA A 239 -19.73 -30.45 7.02
CA ALA A 239 -18.73 -31.25 7.72
C ALA A 239 -17.46 -30.58 8.30
N ASP A 240 -17.43 -30.52 9.63
CA ASP A 240 -16.22 -30.51 10.46
C ASP A 240 -15.33 -31.73 10.15
N GLU A 241 -14.12 -31.49 9.64
CA GLU A 241 -12.99 -32.41 9.77
C GLU A 241 -11.97 -31.86 10.77
N PRO A 242 -11.50 -32.67 11.75
CA PRO A 242 -10.47 -32.24 12.68
C PRO A 242 -9.10 -32.33 12.00
N LEU A 243 -8.50 -31.17 11.72
CA LEU A 243 -7.11 -31.08 11.28
C LEU A 243 -6.19 -31.54 12.41
N GLY A 244 -5.47 -32.62 12.13
CA GLY A 244 -4.52 -33.26 13.03
C GLY A 244 -3.33 -32.35 13.33
N GLU A 245 -3.03 -32.25 14.62
CA GLU A 245 -1.77 -31.78 15.17
C GLU A 245 -0.63 -32.66 14.63
N GLY A 246 0.37 -32.02 14.03
CA GLY A 246 1.59 -32.71 13.61
C GLY A 246 2.15 -32.19 12.31
N GLN A 247 2.41 -30.88 12.22
CA GLN A 247 3.31 -30.36 11.20
C GLN A 247 4.54 -29.81 11.92
N GLU A 248 5.63 -30.54 11.71
CA GLU A 248 6.97 -30.26 12.21
C GLU A 248 7.38 -28.86 11.77
N GLU A 249 7.71 -28.01 12.73
CA GLU A 249 8.42 -26.74 12.55
C GLU A 249 9.76 -27.05 11.88
N HIS A 250 9.78 -27.06 10.56
CA HIS A 250 11.00 -26.80 9.81
C HIS A 250 11.34 -25.34 10.03
N GLY A 251 12.37 -25.12 10.86
CA GLY A 251 12.97 -23.80 11.03
C GLY A 251 13.31 -23.23 9.67
N ALA A 252 12.55 -22.22 9.25
CA ALA A 252 12.97 -21.28 8.24
C ALA A 252 14.28 -20.67 8.76
N GLN A 253 15.38 -21.08 8.15
CA GLN A 253 16.59 -20.29 8.22
C GLN A 253 16.25 -18.99 7.50
N ASP A 254 16.26 -17.93 8.31
CA ASP A 254 16.09 -16.54 7.94
C ASP A 254 17.27 -16.16 7.03
N ASP A 255 17.14 -16.44 5.74
CA ASP A 255 18.06 -16.00 4.67
C ASP A 255 17.82 -14.52 4.34
N GLY A 256 17.69 -13.67 5.37
CA GLY A 256 17.40 -12.23 5.26
C GLY A 256 18.57 -11.37 4.78
N ASP A 257 19.71 -11.99 4.43
CA ASP A 257 20.89 -11.29 3.90
C ASP A 257 20.82 -11.08 2.38
N ASP A 258 20.03 -11.88 1.64
CA ASP A 258 19.96 -11.79 0.17
C ASP A 258 19.25 -10.49 -0.29
N ASP A 259 18.22 -10.04 0.44
CA ASP A 259 17.45 -8.85 0.06
C ASP A 259 18.28 -7.55 0.13
N GLU A 260 19.21 -7.44 1.08
CA GLU A 260 20.04 -6.22 1.25
C GLU A 260 21.01 -6.06 0.08
N ASP A 261 21.62 -7.15 -0.39
CA ASP A 261 22.53 -7.15 -1.54
C ASP A 261 21.78 -6.84 -2.85
N HIS A 262 20.57 -7.36 -3.03
CA HIS A 262 19.71 -7.03 -4.18
C HIS A 262 19.34 -5.54 -4.22
N ILE A 263 18.92 -4.97 -3.09
CA ILE A 263 18.54 -3.55 -3.01
C ILE A 263 19.78 -2.66 -3.18
N ALA A 264 20.93 -3.06 -2.64
CA ALA A 264 22.20 -2.35 -2.86
C ALA A 264 22.56 -2.32 -4.35
N GLY A 265 22.43 -3.45 -5.06
CA GLY A 265 22.63 -3.52 -6.51
C GLY A 265 21.67 -2.63 -7.30
N ALA A 266 20.38 -2.61 -6.93
CA ALA A 266 19.39 -1.71 -7.55
C ALA A 266 19.75 -0.23 -7.34
N LEU A 267 20.17 0.13 -6.12
CA LEU A 267 20.53 1.50 -5.76
C LEU A 267 21.78 1.98 -6.51
N GLU A 268 22.76 1.10 -6.72
CA GLU A 268 23.94 1.37 -7.54
C GLU A 268 23.57 1.54 -9.03
N ALA A 269 22.74 0.64 -9.58
CA ALA A 269 22.24 0.78 -10.96
C ALA A 269 21.48 2.10 -11.15
N PHE A 270 20.67 2.48 -10.15
CA PHE A 270 19.95 3.75 -10.12
C PHE A 270 20.90 4.96 -10.07
N PHE A 271 21.99 4.88 -9.30
CA PHE A 271 23.03 5.92 -9.28
C PHE A 271 23.65 6.14 -10.66
N TYR A 272 24.04 5.06 -11.35
CA TYR A 272 24.57 5.15 -12.70
C TYR A 272 23.54 5.68 -13.70
N HIS A 273 22.27 5.33 -13.53
CA HIS A 273 21.20 5.91 -14.33
C HIS A 273 21.11 7.43 -14.10
N LEU A 274 21.07 7.90 -12.86
CA LEU A 274 21.01 9.34 -12.51
C LEU A 274 22.19 10.16 -13.05
N GLN A 275 23.36 9.55 -13.23
CA GLN A 275 24.51 10.23 -13.83
C GLN A 275 24.28 10.58 -15.31
N ARG A 276 23.44 9.83 -16.02
CA ARG A 276 23.14 10.10 -17.43
C ARG A 276 22.37 11.41 -17.58
N ASN A 277 22.67 12.16 -18.63
CA ASN A 277 22.04 13.48 -18.86
C ASN A 277 20.55 13.40 -19.19
N ASP A 278 20.07 12.24 -19.64
CA ASP A 278 18.69 11.97 -20.03
C ASP A 278 17.83 11.33 -18.92
N SER A 279 18.41 11.12 -17.73
CA SER A 279 17.73 10.55 -16.56
C SER A 279 16.66 11.47 -15.96
N THR A 280 16.78 12.78 -16.21
CA THR A 280 15.80 13.77 -15.72
C THR A 280 15.45 14.75 -16.83
N LEU A 281 14.26 15.33 -16.73
CA LEU A 281 13.79 16.33 -17.67
C LEU A 281 13.52 17.62 -16.92
N GLU A 282 14.21 18.71 -17.26
CA GLU A 282 13.88 20.01 -16.69
C GLU A 282 12.57 20.50 -17.31
N VAL A 283 11.54 20.72 -16.49
CA VAL A 283 10.23 21.21 -16.92
C VAL A 283 9.79 22.29 -15.94
N ASP A 284 9.14 23.35 -16.42
CA ASP A 284 8.60 24.38 -15.57
C ASP A 284 7.38 23.90 -14.77
N ASN A 285 7.17 24.47 -13.58
CA ASN A 285 6.09 24.06 -12.68
C ASN A 285 4.70 24.15 -13.32
N GLU A 286 4.47 25.10 -14.24
CA GLU A 286 3.18 25.24 -14.92
C GLU A 286 2.92 24.05 -15.85
N THR A 287 3.89 23.70 -16.68
CA THR A 287 3.82 22.50 -17.53
C THR A 287 3.66 21.23 -16.69
N MET A 288 4.38 21.10 -15.57
CA MET A 288 4.24 19.95 -14.66
C MET A 288 2.81 19.81 -14.10
N VAL A 289 2.16 20.91 -13.73
CA VAL A 289 0.76 20.91 -13.29
C VAL A 289 -0.18 20.48 -14.41
N GLN A 290 0.06 20.94 -15.65
CA GLN A 290 -0.75 20.54 -16.80
C GLN A 290 -0.57 19.05 -17.11
N TRP A 291 0.66 18.54 -17.03
CA TRP A 291 0.99 17.13 -17.24
C TRP A 291 0.29 16.25 -16.21
N THR A 292 0.34 16.63 -14.94
CA THR A 292 -0.31 15.90 -13.85
C THR A 292 -1.83 15.84 -14.05
N ARG A 293 -2.47 16.96 -14.42
CA ARG A 293 -3.92 17.00 -14.68
C ARG A 293 -4.32 16.10 -15.85
N LEU A 294 -3.53 16.07 -16.92
CA LEU A 294 -3.79 15.20 -18.06
C LEU A 294 -3.64 13.73 -17.67
N TYR A 295 -2.57 13.40 -16.93
CA TYR A 295 -2.34 12.05 -16.42
C TYR A 295 -3.52 11.57 -15.56
N ASP A 296 -3.94 12.37 -14.56
CA ASP A 296 -5.06 12.03 -13.69
C ASP A 296 -6.36 11.85 -14.48
N SER A 297 -6.59 12.70 -15.49
CA SER A 297 -7.77 12.58 -16.36
C SER A 297 -7.73 11.31 -17.20
N ALA A 298 -6.56 10.93 -17.73
CA ALA A 298 -6.38 9.72 -18.51
C ALA A 298 -6.55 8.46 -17.65
N GLN A 299 -5.97 8.45 -16.44
CA GLN A 299 -6.12 7.37 -15.48
C GLN A 299 -7.57 7.17 -15.07
N ARG A 300 -8.31 8.25 -14.78
CA ARG A 300 -9.76 8.16 -14.48
C ARG A 300 -10.55 7.59 -15.67
N ALA A 301 -10.27 8.04 -16.88
CA ALA A 301 -10.95 7.54 -18.08
C ALA A 301 -10.66 6.04 -18.34
N LEU A 302 -9.46 5.56 -17.98
CA LEU A 302 -9.09 4.15 -18.09
C LEU A 302 -9.72 3.27 -17.01
N GLN A 303 -10.04 3.82 -15.85
CA GLN A 303 -10.68 3.12 -14.73
C GLN A 303 -12.20 3.06 -14.86
N ASP A 304 -12.78 3.91 -15.70
CA ASP A 304 -14.23 3.91 -15.95
C ASP A 304 -14.59 2.70 -16.82
N GLU A 305 -15.10 1.63 -16.20
CA GLU A 305 -15.54 0.42 -16.92
C GLU A 305 -16.82 0.65 -17.75
N GLU A 306 -17.54 1.76 -17.52
CA GLU A 306 -18.78 2.07 -18.25
C GLU A 306 -18.53 2.81 -19.57
N GLU A 307 -17.40 3.52 -19.70
CA GLU A 307 -16.98 4.20 -20.93
C GLU A 307 -15.78 3.48 -21.58
N GLU A 308 -15.89 3.09 -22.86
CA GLU A 308 -14.71 2.68 -23.62
C GLU A 308 -13.74 3.87 -23.70
N ALA A 309 -12.65 3.81 -22.94
CA ALA A 309 -11.63 4.85 -22.91
C ALA A 309 -11.18 5.20 -24.33
N ASP A 310 -11.44 6.44 -24.77
CA ASP A 310 -11.03 6.92 -26.09
C ASP A 310 -9.51 7.18 -26.10
N MET A 311 -8.74 6.10 -26.24
CA MET A 311 -7.27 6.13 -26.29
C MET A 311 -6.74 7.03 -27.39
N LYS A 312 -7.49 7.18 -28.49
CA LYS A 312 -7.10 8.07 -29.58
C LYS A 312 -7.14 9.52 -29.14
N ARG A 313 -8.19 9.91 -28.40
CA ARG A 313 -8.30 11.26 -27.81
C ARG A 313 -7.24 11.51 -26.73
N ILE A 314 -6.97 10.51 -25.88
CA ILE A 314 -5.90 10.61 -24.86
C ILE A 314 -4.54 10.84 -25.52
N ASN A 315 -4.18 10.02 -26.50
CA ASN A 315 -2.92 10.15 -27.25
C ASN A 315 -2.81 11.49 -27.98
N GLN A 316 -3.91 11.97 -28.59
CA GLN A 316 -3.93 13.30 -29.21
C GLN A 316 -3.63 14.42 -28.20
N ASN A 317 -4.26 14.37 -27.02
CA ASN A 317 -4.01 15.36 -25.97
C ASN A 317 -2.56 15.30 -25.47
N ILE A 318 -2.00 14.08 -25.29
CA ILE A 318 -0.60 13.88 -24.91
C ILE A 318 0.32 14.49 -25.96
N ALA A 319 0.13 14.16 -27.24
CA ALA A 319 0.95 14.68 -28.33
C ALA A 319 0.88 16.22 -28.44
N GLU A 320 -0.31 16.80 -28.29
CA GLU A 320 -0.48 18.26 -28.26
C GLU A 320 0.29 18.89 -27.10
N LEU A 321 0.16 18.34 -25.89
CA LEU A 321 0.82 18.85 -24.69
C LEU A 321 2.35 18.77 -24.80
N LEU A 322 2.89 17.64 -25.26
CA LEU A 322 4.33 17.45 -25.45
C LEU A 322 4.90 18.40 -26.51
N ASN A 323 4.16 18.65 -27.60
CA ASN A 323 4.57 19.63 -28.62
C ASN A 323 4.63 21.08 -28.11
N HIS A 324 3.87 21.42 -27.07
CA HIS A 324 3.85 22.76 -26.47
C HIS A 324 4.81 22.90 -25.29
N SER A 325 5.34 21.80 -24.76
CA SER A 325 6.28 21.82 -23.63
C SER A 325 7.65 22.37 -24.05
N ASN A 326 8.29 23.12 -23.14
CA ASN A 326 9.61 23.70 -23.35
C ASN A 326 10.48 23.46 -22.12
N PRO A 327 11.59 22.69 -22.21
CA PRO A 327 12.17 22.09 -23.41
C PRO A 327 11.29 20.99 -24.04
N ALA A 328 11.42 20.82 -25.35
CA ALA A 328 10.75 19.74 -26.06
C ALA A 328 11.32 18.39 -25.61
N PRO A 329 10.48 17.44 -25.17
CA PRO A 329 10.92 16.11 -24.76
C PRO A 329 11.43 15.31 -25.97
N PRO A 330 12.15 14.19 -25.73
CA PRO A 330 12.51 13.27 -26.79
C PRO A 330 11.29 12.84 -27.64
N PRO A 331 11.48 12.40 -28.88
CA PRO A 331 10.38 11.82 -29.65
C PRO A 331 10.00 10.44 -29.07
N PHE A 332 8.70 10.12 -29.09
CA PHE A 332 8.19 8.80 -28.73
C PHE A 332 8.85 7.70 -29.57
N ASN A 333 9.26 6.62 -28.90
CA ASN A 333 9.82 5.43 -29.55
C ASN A 333 9.01 4.18 -29.20
N ALA A 334 8.26 3.66 -30.18
CA ALA A 334 7.44 2.46 -30.03
C ALA A 334 8.25 1.17 -29.78
N SER A 335 9.57 1.19 -29.96
CA SER A 335 10.42 0.04 -29.61
C SER A 335 10.76 -0.01 -28.12
N GLN A 336 10.64 1.10 -27.40
CA GLN A 336 10.98 1.22 -25.98
C GLN A 336 9.75 1.25 -25.09
N TYR A 337 8.63 1.77 -25.60
CA TYR A 337 7.41 1.97 -24.82
C TYR A 337 6.25 1.28 -25.50
N ALA A 338 5.43 0.56 -24.71
CA ALA A 338 4.27 -0.14 -25.22
C ALA A 338 3.15 0.81 -25.69
N SER A 339 3.03 1.99 -25.06
CA SER A 339 2.07 3.02 -25.44
C SER A 339 2.61 4.45 -25.26
N GLU A 340 1.94 5.42 -25.90
CA GLU A 340 2.22 6.85 -25.69
C GLU A 340 1.94 7.29 -24.25
N LEU A 341 1.00 6.64 -23.57
CA LEU A 341 0.70 6.90 -22.16
C LEU A 341 1.83 6.42 -21.25
N ASP A 342 2.42 5.25 -21.51
CA ASP A 342 3.57 4.75 -20.75
C ASP A 342 4.77 5.69 -20.94
N TYR A 343 5.02 6.10 -22.19
CA TYR A 343 6.05 7.09 -22.49
C TYR A 343 5.82 8.42 -21.76
N PHE A 344 4.59 8.92 -21.76
CA PHE A 344 4.22 10.15 -21.07
C PHE A 344 4.40 10.03 -19.55
N THR A 345 4.04 8.88 -18.99
CA THR A 345 4.20 8.56 -17.57
C THR A 345 5.68 8.59 -17.19
N GLU A 346 6.54 7.96 -17.99
CA GLU A 346 7.99 7.98 -17.80
C GLU A 346 8.55 9.41 -17.83
N LEU A 347 8.14 10.23 -18.82
CA LEU A 347 8.55 11.63 -18.89
C LEU A 347 8.13 12.42 -17.64
N MET A 348 6.93 12.15 -17.13
CA MET A 348 6.40 12.78 -15.92
C MET A 348 7.26 12.46 -14.70
N TYR A 349 7.67 11.20 -14.53
CA TYR A 349 8.57 10.80 -13.44
C TYR A 349 9.96 11.43 -13.59
N ARG A 350 10.54 11.43 -14.79
CA ARG A 350 11.83 12.13 -15.05
C ARG A 350 11.76 13.62 -14.75
N ALA A 351 10.62 14.25 -15.02
CA ALA A 351 10.41 15.66 -14.73
C ALA A 351 10.31 15.92 -13.22
N LYS A 352 9.52 15.10 -12.51
CA LYS A 352 9.40 15.17 -11.05
C LYS A 352 10.72 14.88 -10.31
N LEU A 353 11.55 14.02 -10.87
CA LEU A 353 12.86 13.64 -10.32
C LEU A 353 13.92 14.74 -10.45
N HIS A 354 13.78 15.62 -11.45
CA HIS A 354 14.78 16.64 -11.75
C HIS A 354 15.26 17.49 -10.55
N PRO A 355 14.38 18.00 -9.66
CA PRO A 355 14.79 18.78 -8.50
C PRO A 355 15.62 18.00 -7.47
N TYR A 356 15.48 16.67 -7.44
CA TYR A 356 16.12 15.78 -6.45
C TYR A 356 17.39 15.12 -6.99
N ARG A 357 17.68 15.24 -8.28
CA ARG A 357 18.82 14.56 -8.93
C ARG A 357 20.15 14.83 -8.23
N ALA A 358 20.45 16.09 -7.94
CA ALA A 358 21.72 16.48 -7.33
C ALA A 358 21.85 15.97 -5.89
N GLU A 359 20.73 15.96 -5.15
CA GLU A 359 20.65 15.43 -3.79
C GLU A 359 20.90 13.92 -3.79
N LEU A 360 20.18 13.17 -4.64
CA LEU A 360 20.30 11.72 -4.75
C LEU A 360 21.69 11.28 -5.20
N LEU A 361 22.27 11.94 -6.21
CA LEU A 361 23.65 11.66 -6.64
C LEU A 361 24.65 11.88 -5.50
N TRP A 362 24.49 12.96 -4.73
CA TRP A 362 25.37 13.23 -3.60
C TRP A 362 25.22 12.18 -2.49
N LEU A 363 23.98 11.82 -2.16
CA LEU A 363 23.66 10.97 -1.03
C LEU A 363 24.01 9.49 -1.31
N ILE A 364 23.66 8.99 -2.50
CA ILE A 364 24.05 7.63 -2.92
C ILE A 364 25.58 7.55 -3.11
N GLY A 365 26.21 8.58 -3.68
CA GLY A 365 27.67 8.63 -3.82
C GLY A 365 28.41 8.53 -2.48
N LYS A 366 27.92 9.22 -1.44
CA LYS A 366 28.47 9.10 -0.08
C LYS A 366 28.38 7.70 0.50
N TRP A 367 27.27 7.00 0.25
CA TRP A 367 27.14 5.61 0.68
C TRP A 367 28.14 4.71 -0.06
N MET A 368 28.27 4.86 -1.38
CA MET A 368 29.25 4.11 -2.18
C MET A 368 30.69 4.35 -1.74
N ASP A 369 31.01 5.58 -1.31
CA ASP A 369 32.32 5.95 -0.75
C ASP A 369 32.52 5.46 0.71
N GLY A 370 31.49 4.88 1.33
CA GLY A 370 31.50 4.44 2.73
C GLY A 370 31.41 5.57 3.76
N GLU A 371 31.05 6.78 3.34
CA GLU A 371 30.88 7.96 4.20
C GLU A 371 29.50 8.04 4.88
N ALA A 372 28.49 7.34 4.34
CA ALA A 372 27.12 7.29 4.85
C ALA A 372 26.62 5.83 4.97
N PRO A 373 25.75 5.53 5.96
CA PRO A 373 25.14 4.20 6.06
C PRO A 373 24.14 3.96 4.93
N PHE A 374 24.04 2.72 4.44
CA PHE A 374 23.12 2.29 3.37
C PHE A 374 21.66 2.73 3.57
N ARG A 375 21.20 2.77 4.81
CA ARG A 375 19.83 3.16 5.15
C ARG A 375 19.49 4.61 4.78
N GLU A 376 20.47 5.51 4.73
CA GLU A 376 20.24 6.92 4.44
C GLU A 376 19.75 7.14 2.99
N PRO A 377 20.43 6.64 1.94
CA PRO A 377 19.91 6.74 0.57
C PRO A 377 18.66 5.91 0.33
N LEU A 378 18.59 4.73 0.93
CA LEU A 378 17.40 3.89 0.78
C LEU A 378 16.15 4.59 1.30
N HIS A 379 16.19 5.10 2.53
CA HIS A 379 15.07 5.84 3.12
C HIS A 379 14.68 7.06 2.28
N ARG A 380 15.67 7.76 1.71
CA ARG A 380 15.38 8.93 0.87
C ARG A 380 14.71 8.53 -0.45
N VAL A 381 15.12 7.41 -1.06
CA VAL A 381 14.46 6.88 -2.26
C VAL A 381 13.03 6.42 -1.93
N GLU A 382 12.83 5.73 -0.81
CA GLU A 382 11.50 5.32 -0.32
C GLU A 382 10.58 6.53 -0.10
N GLU A 383 11.06 7.59 0.55
CA GLU A 383 10.31 8.84 0.71
C GLU A 383 9.86 9.44 -0.63
N LEU A 384 10.73 9.40 -1.66
CA LEU A 384 10.41 9.92 -2.98
C LEU A 384 9.42 9.01 -3.74
N ILE A 385 9.43 7.71 -3.48
CA ILE A 385 8.41 6.76 -3.97
C ILE A 385 7.06 7.08 -3.31
N ASP A 386 7.04 7.27 -1.98
CA ASP A 386 5.83 7.63 -1.23
C ASP A 386 5.25 8.97 -1.68
N GLN A 387 6.10 9.93 -2.05
CA GLN A 387 5.71 11.22 -2.62
C GLN A 387 5.29 11.15 -4.10
N ASN A 388 5.31 9.95 -4.72
CA ASN A 388 5.01 9.72 -6.13
C ASN A 388 5.89 10.56 -7.07
N VAL A 389 7.16 10.77 -6.65
CA VAL A 389 8.24 11.41 -7.42
C VAL A 389 9.05 10.37 -8.18
N LEU A 390 9.26 9.19 -7.57
CA LEU A 390 9.90 8.04 -8.18
C LEU A 390 8.89 6.92 -8.42
N GLN A 391 9.18 6.09 -9.42
CA GLN A 391 8.43 4.86 -9.64
C GLN A 391 8.86 3.79 -8.60
N PRO A 392 7.94 2.94 -8.11
CA PRO A 392 8.27 1.90 -7.15
C PRO A 392 9.24 0.85 -7.68
N ASP A 393 9.27 0.67 -9.01
CA ASP A 393 10.10 -0.31 -9.69
C ASP A 393 11.59 0.03 -9.66
N VAL A 394 11.99 1.27 -9.35
CA VAL A 394 13.39 1.71 -9.25
C VAL A 394 14.21 0.82 -8.30
N LEU A 395 13.59 0.30 -7.24
CA LEU A 395 14.24 -0.60 -6.28
C LEU A 395 14.13 -2.09 -6.67
N MET A 396 13.39 -2.41 -7.73
CA MET A 396 13.09 -3.78 -8.17
C MET A 396 13.90 -4.22 -9.41
N VAL A 397 14.63 -3.31 -10.09
CA VAL A 397 15.27 -3.59 -11.40
C VAL A 397 16.59 -4.38 -11.29
N ALA A 398 17.03 -4.80 -10.10
CA ALA A 398 18.33 -5.46 -9.92
C ALA A 398 18.51 -6.77 -10.74
N ASP A 399 17.42 -7.47 -11.08
CA ASP A 399 17.48 -8.80 -11.70
C ASP A 399 17.48 -8.81 -13.25
N SER A 400 17.52 -7.65 -13.90
CA SER A 400 17.63 -7.64 -15.36
C SER A 400 19.11 -7.73 -15.79
N ASP A 401 19.48 -8.86 -16.40
CA ASP A 401 20.75 -9.08 -17.13
C ASP A 401 21.13 -7.89 -18.06
N GLU A 402 20.17 -7.05 -18.41
CA GLU A 402 20.29 -5.83 -19.20
C GLU A 402 21.16 -4.73 -18.54
N TYR A 403 21.28 -4.69 -17.21
CA TYR A 403 22.18 -3.77 -16.51
C TYR A 403 23.56 -4.37 -16.21
N ALA A 404 23.66 -5.70 -16.10
CA ALA A 404 24.94 -6.40 -15.94
C ALA A 404 25.86 -6.17 -17.15
N ASP A 405 25.30 -6.15 -18.37
CA ASP A 405 26.03 -5.80 -19.59
C ASP A 405 26.53 -4.34 -19.59
N MET A 406 25.79 -3.40 -18.96
CA MET A 406 26.19 -1.99 -18.86
C MET A 406 27.26 -1.75 -17.79
N ALA A 407 27.25 -2.50 -16.69
CA ALA A 407 28.32 -2.47 -15.68
C ALA A 407 29.61 -3.13 -16.19
N ALA A 408 29.49 -4.21 -16.98
CA ALA A 408 30.63 -4.89 -17.60
C ALA A 408 31.38 -4.01 -18.63
N GLU A 409 30.71 -3.06 -19.28
CA GLU A 409 31.35 -2.14 -20.24
C GLU A 409 32.13 -0.98 -19.57
N HIS A 410 31.94 -0.71 -18.28
CA HIS A 410 32.57 0.41 -17.57
C HIS A 410 33.73 0.04 -16.64
N TYR A 411 33.94 -1.25 -16.38
CA TYR A 411 35.16 -1.74 -15.72
C TYR A 411 36.05 -2.47 -16.74
N PRO A 412 37.00 -1.79 -17.41
CA PRO A 412 38.10 -2.50 -18.01
C PRO A 412 38.86 -3.16 -16.86
N TYR A 413 38.80 -4.48 -16.77
CA TYR A 413 39.74 -5.24 -15.95
C TYR A 413 41.15 -4.89 -16.46
N ASP A 414 41.87 -4.05 -15.70
CA ASP A 414 43.31 -3.91 -15.84
C ASP A 414 43.93 -5.20 -15.31
N ASP A 415 44.34 -6.07 -16.24
CA ASP A 415 45.17 -7.26 -16.01
C ASP A 415 46.58 -6.92 -15.48
#